data_AF-A0A1H4PGW4-F1
#
_entry.id   AF-A0A1H4PGW4-F1
#
_cell.length_a   1.000
_cell.length_b   1.000
_cell.length_c   1.000
_cell.angle_alpha   90.00
_cell.angle_beta   90.00
_cell.angle_gamma   90.00
#
_symmetry.space_group_name_H-M   'P 1'
#
loop_
_entity.id
_entity.type
_entity.pdbx_description
1 polymer ?
#
loop_
_entity_poly.entity_id
_entity_poly.type
_entity_poly.pdbx_seq_one_letter_code
_entity_poly.pdbx_strand_id
1 'polypeptide(L)'
;MDQSVKDAGAAFSDALNDALKRGEAANIPDEVLQNAMTAVVKAYAAKVEKTEQEFTPIDNRLVNATEAVVTACALIRAVDLNMFDVALWFNRPTHNR
;
A
#
# COMPACT_ATOMS: atom_id res chain seq x y z
N MET A 1 -14.44 7.13 15.73
CA MET A 1 -13.12 6.98 15.05
C MET A 1 -13.32 6.60 13.59
N ASP A 2 -14.18 5.61 13.32
CA ASP A 2 -14.44 5.11 11.95
C ASP A 2 -14.87 6.17 10.94
N GLN A 3 -15.75 7.11 11.28
CA GLN A 3 -16.23 8.07 10.30
C GLN A 3 -15.16 9.10 9.91
N SER A 4 -14.42 9.63 10.90
CA SER A 4 -13.36 10.62 10.65
C SER A 4 -12.21 10.05 9.80
N VAL A 5 -11.84 8.78 10.01
CA VAL A 5 -10.81 8.11 9.18
C VAL A 5 -11.34 7.86 7.75
N LYS A 6 -12.62 7.50 7.60
CA LYS A 6 -13.26 7.34 6.29
C LYS A 6 -13.28 8.66 5.50
N ASP A 7 -13.69 9.75 6.13
CA ASP A 7 -13.81 11.05 5.48
C ASP A 7 -12.43 11.60 5.05
N ALA A 8 -11.43 11.49 5.94
CA ALA A 8 -10.06 11.89 5.62
C ALA A 8 -9.46 11.02 4.51
N GLY A 9 -9.71 9.70 4.55
CA GLY A 9 -9.26 8.76 3.52
C GLY A 9 -9.88 9.03 2.15
N ALA A 10 -11.18 9.36 2.11
CA ALA A 10 -11.89 9.73 0.89
C ALA A 10 -11.32 11.02 0.30
N ALA A 11 -11.23 12.08 1.10
CA ALA A 11 -10.70 13.37 0.64
C ALA A 11 -9.27 13.26 0.10
N PHE A 12 -8.42 12.49 0.77
CA PHE A 12 -7.05 12.24 0.31
C PHE A 12 -7.01 11.47 -1.01
N SER A 13 -7.79 10.38 -1.12
CA SER A 13 -7.83 9.56 -2.32
C SER A 13 -8.37 10.34 -3.52
N ASP A 14 -9.41 11.15 -3.31
CA ASP A 14 -9.99 12.00 -4.35
C ASP A 14 -8.96 13.03 -4.84
N ALA A 15 -8.25 13.69 -3.92
CA ALA A 15 -7.21 14.66 -4.27
C ALA A 15 -6.07 14.04 -5.09
N LEU A 16 -5.61 12.84 -4.73
CA LEU A 16 -4.59 12.10 -5.49
C LEU A 16 -5.10 11.69 -6.87
N ASN A 17 -6.31 11.11 -6.94
CA ASN A 17 -6.90 10.68 -8.21
C ASN A 17 -7.09 11.85 -9.18
N ASP A 18 -7.47 13.01 -8.65
CA ASP A 18 -7.63 14.21 -9.46
C ASP A 18 -6.28 14.76 -9.95
N ALA A 19 -5.23 14.73 -9.12
CA ALA A 19 -3.87 15.06 -9.57
C ALA A 19 -3.38 14.10 -10.66
N LEU A 20 -3.63 12.79 -10.51
CA LEU A 20 -3.27 11.78 -11.50
C LEU A 20 -4.01 11.98 -12.83
N LYS A 21 -5.33 12.25 -12.79
CA LYS A 21 -6.13 12.57 -13.99
C LYS A 21 -5.63 13.81 -14.73
N ARG A 22 -5.12 14.80 -14.00
CA ARG A 22 -4.52 16.01 -14.59
C ARG A 22 -3.08 15.82 -15.08
N GLY A 23 -2.47 14.65 -14.88
CA GLY A 23 -1.07 14.40 -15.22
C GLY A 23 -0.08 15.12 -14.28
N GLU A 24 -0.55 15.58 -13.12
CA GLU A 24 0.20 16.39 -12.15
C GLU A 24 0.87 15.51 -11.09
N ALA A 25 1.17 14.24 -11.41
CA ALA A 25 1.78 13.30 -10.46
C ALA A 25 3.10 13.85 -9.86
N ALA A 26 3.89 14.57 -10.66
CA ALA A 26 5.13 15.21 -10.23
C ALA A 26 4.93 16.39 -9.26
N ASN A 27 3.72 16.93 -9.16
CA ASN A 27 3.40 18.04 -8.25
C ASN A 27 2.93 17.56 -6.87
N ILE A 28 2.74 16.24 -6.70
CA ILE A 28 2.38 15.66 -5.41
C ILE A 28 3.61 15.75 -4.50
N PRO A 29 3.56 16.43 -3.34
CA PRO A 29 4.73 16.55 -2.47
C PRO A 29 5.19 15.18 -1.94
N ASP A 30 6.50 14.93 -2.00
CA ASP A 30 7.10 13.66 -1.55
C ASP A 30 6.71 13.30 -0.12
N GLU A 31 6.73 14.29 0.79
CA GLU A 31 6.39 14.10 2.20
C GLU A 31 4.94 13.62 2.39
N VAL A 32 4.02 14.07 1.54
CA VAL A 32 2.60 13.66 1.59
C VAL A 32 2.49 12.19 1.22
N LEU A 33 3.15 11.77 0.13
CA LEU A 33 3.12 10.39 -0.31
C LEU A 33 3.85 9.45 0.66
N GLN A 34 5.01 9.87 1.19
CA GLN A 34 5.78 9.11 2.18
C GLN A 34 4.99 8.87 3.47
N ASN A 35 4.35 9.93 4.01
CA ASN A 35 3.54 9.83 5.22
C ASN A 35 2.32 8.92 5.00
N ALA A 36 1.62 9.09 3.89
CA ALA A 36 0.48 8.27 3.53
C ALA A 36 0.86 6.79 3.36
N MET A 37 1.91 6.50 2.58
CA MET A 37 2.40 5.14 2.38
C MET A 37 2.83 4.49 3.70
N THR A 38 3.55 5.22 4.55
CA THR A 38 3.97 4.72 5.87
C THR A 38 2.77 4.32 6.72
N ALA A 39 1.73 5.17 6.77
CA ALA A 39 0.53 4.90 7.54
C ALA A 39 -0.25 3.70 6.99
N VAL A 40 -0.45 3.64 5.66
CA VAL A 40 -1.20 2.55 5.00
C VAL A 40 -0.49 1.21 5.16
N VAL A 41 0.83 1.15 4.94
CA VAL A 41 1.61 -0.09 5.09
C VAL A 41 1.52 -0.62 6.52
N LYS A 42 1.71 0.24 7.53
CA LYS A 42 1.58 -0.16 8.94
C LYS A 42 0.18 -0.65 9.29
N ALA A 43 -0.84 0.08 8.84
CA ALA A 43 -2.24 -0.29 9.09
C ALA A 43 -2.62 -1.61 8.40
N TYR A 44 -2.20 -1.80 7.16
CA TYR A 44 -2.43 -3.04 6.40
C TYR A 44 -1.77 -4.24 7.07
N ALA A 45 -0.47 -4.14 7.38
CA ALA A 45 0.26 -5.22 8.05
C ALA A 45 -0.39 -5.59 9.39
N ALA A 46 -0.68 -4.60 10.23
CA ALA A 46 -1.34 -4.83 11.52
C ALA A 46 -2.75 -5.44 11.40
N LYS A 47 -3.47 -5.14 10.31
CA LYS A 47 -4.79 -5.72 10.05
C LYS A 47 -4.65 -7.19 9.65
N VAL A 48 -3.84 -7.49 8.63
CA VAL A 48 -3.66 -8.86 8.12
C VAL A 48 -3.06 -9.79 9.16
N GLU A 49 -2.16 -9.31 10.02
CA GLU A 49 -1.62 -10.12 11.13
C GLU A 49 -2.67 -10.45 12.21
N LYS A 50 -3.69 -9.60 12.38
CA LYS A 50 -4.74 -9.78 13.39
C LYS A 50 -5.95 -10.53 12.86
N THR A 51 -6.21 -10.45 11.57
CA THR A 51 -7.34 -11.10 10.92
C THR A 51 -6.82 -12.30 10.14
N GLU A 52 -7.22 -13.51 10.51
CA GLU A 52 -6.96 -14.72 9.71
C GLU A 52 -7.65 -14.70 8.33
N GLN A 53 -8.37 -13.62 8.02
CA GLN A 53 -9.08 -13.41 6.77
C GLN A 53 -8.17 -12.80 5.72
N GLU A 54 -8.24 -13.33 4.50
CA GLU A 54 -7.60 -12.74 3.33
C GLU A 54 -8.16 -11.32 3.09
N PHE A 55 -7.29 -10.33 3.21
CA PHE A 55 -7.59 -8.94 2.89
C PHE A 55 -6.68 -8.48 1.75
N THR A 56 -7.27 -8.27 0.58
CA THR A 56 -6.52 -7.82 -0.60
C THR A 56 -6.12 -6.35 -0.44
N PRO A 57 -4.84 -5.98 -0.66
CA PRO A 57 -4.34 -4.63 -0.42
C PRO A 57 -4.84 -3.60 -1.44
N ILE A 58 -5.23 -4.05 -2.65
CA ILE A 58 -5.61 -3.20 -3.79
C ILE A 58 -6.74 -3.85 -4.60
N ASP A 59 -7.48 -3.03 -5.35
CA ASP A 59 -8.37 -3.51 -6.42
C ASP A 59 -7.58 -3.63 -7.73
N ASN A 60 -7.48 -4.85 -8.27
CA ASN A 60 -6.74 -5.14 -9.51
C ASN A 60 -7.36 -4.54 -10.78
N ARG A 61 -8.57 -3.96 -10.67
CA ARG A 61 -9.20 -3.17 -11.74
C ARG A 61 -8.71 -1.72 -11.76
N LEU A 62 -8.19 -1.24 -10.63
CA LEU A 62 -7.76 0.15 -10.45
C LEU A 62 -6.24 0.30 -10.45
N VAL A 63 -5.49 -0.77 -10.14
CA VAL A 63 -4.03 -0.78 -10.12
C VAL A 63 -3.52 -1.84 -11.10
N ASN A 64 -2.73 -1.40 -12.08
CA ASN A 64 -2.16 -2.32 -13.07
C ASN A 64 -0.89 -3.02 -12.55
N ALA A 65 -0.46 -4.06 -13.28
CA ALA A 65 0.70 -4.87 -12.87
C ALA A 65 2.00 -4.05 -12.74
N THR A 66 2.20 -3.05 -13.60
CA THR A 66 3.40 -2.20 -13.56
C THR A 66 3.40 -1.34 -12.30
N GLU A 67 2.29 -0.68 -11.99
CA GLU A 67 2.14 0.14 -10.77
C GLU A 67 2.37 -0.69 -9.50
N ALA A 68 1.80 -1.90 -9.48
CA ALA A 68 1.99 -2.84 -8.37
C ALA A 68 3.47 -3.23 -8.19
N VAL A 69 4.16 -3.62 -9.27
CA VAL A 69 5.57 -4.05 -9.21
C VAL A 69 6.49 -2.89 -8.86
N VAL A 70 6.29 -1.69 -9.44
CA VAL A 70 7.08 -0.49 -9.12
C VAL A 70 6.97 -0.17 -7.63
N THR A 71 5.75 -0.19 -7.08
CA THR A 71 5.50 0.09 -5.66
C THR A 71 6.09 -0.98 -4.77
N ALA A 72 5.92 -2.27 -5.10
CA ALA A 72 6.49 -3.37 -4.34
C ALA A 72 8.03 -3.31 -4.29
N CYS A 73 8.68 -3.08 -5.44
CA CYS A 73 10.13 -2.92 -5.50
C CYS A 73 10.62 -1.67 -4.76
N ALA A 74 9.84 -0.60 -4.70
CA ALA A 74 10.16 0.58 -3.90
C ALA A 74 10.11 0.27 -2.39
N LEU A 75 9.08 -0.44 -1.93
CA LEU A 75 8.95 -0.86 -0.53
C LEU A 75 10.09 -1.78 -0.09
N ILE A 76 10.40 -2.82 -0.87
CA ILE A 76 11.50 -3.76 -0.59
C ILE A 76 12.82 -3.00 -0.42
N ARG A 77 13.13 -2.07 -1.33
CA ARG A 77 14.35 -1.25 -1.26
C ARG A 77 14.34 -0.28 -0.06
N ALA A 78 13.19 0.29 0.27
CA ALA A 78 13.07 1.27 1.36
C ALA A 78 13.36 0.65 2.74
N VAL A 79 13.15 -0.66 2.90
CA VAL A 79 13.42 -1.40 4.14
C VAL A 79 14.64 -2.33 4.04
N ASP A 80 15.46 -2.17 3.00
CA ASP A 80 16.68 -2.95 2.75
C ASP A 80 16.46 -4.48 2.78
N LEU A 81 15.31 -4.94 2.27
CA LEU A 81 15.02 -6.36 2.16
C LEU A 81 15.73 -6.95 0.94
N ASN A 82 16.44 -8.05 1.14
CA ASN A 82 17.05 -8.79 0.04
C ASN A 82 16.07 -9.86 -0.51
N MET A 83 16.38 -10.41 -1.68
CA MET A 83 15.52 -11.43 -2.32
C MET A 83 15.37 -12.72 -1.51
N PHE A 84 16.34 -13.06 -0.67
CA PHE A 84 16.25 -14.24 0.21
C PHE A 84 15.25 -13.99 1.34
N ASP A 85 15.25 -12.80 1.96
CA ASP A 85 14.29 -12.43 2.99
C ASP A 85 12.85 -12.48 2.46
N VAL A 86 12.67 -11.96 1.24
CA VAL A 86 11.38 -11.99 0.54
C VAL A 86 10.96 -13.43 0.25
N ALA A 87 11.87 -14.28 -0.24
CA ALA A 87 11.59 -15.69 -0.49
C ALA A 87 11.23 -16.47 0.79
N LEU A 88 11.89 -16.20 1.91
CA LEU A 88 11.54 -16.77 3.20
C LEU A 88 10.13 -16.37 3.64
N TRP A 89 9.73 -15.12 3.38
CA TRP A 89 8.39 -14.63 3.69
C TRP A 89 7.31 -15.29 2.83
N PHE A 90 7.53 -15.45 1.52
CA PHE A 90 6.59 -16.16 0.63
C PHE A 90 6.40 -17.63 0.98
N ASN A 91 7.44 -18.27 1.52
CA ASN A 91 7.42 -19.66 1.94
C ASN A 91 6.98 -19.86 3.40
N ARG A 92 6.60 -18.78 4.12
CA ARG A 92 6.06 -18.94 5.47
C ARG A 92 4.82 -19.84 5.40
N PRO A 93 4.72 -20.87 6.26
CA PRO A 93 3.52 -21.67 6.36
C PRO A 93 2.35 -20.74 6.69
N THR A 94 1.45 -20.54 5.74
CA THR A 94 0.13 -20.02 6.07
C THR A 94 -0.49 -21.08 6.98
N HIS A 95 -0.95 -20.71 8.18
CA HIS A 95 -1.58 -21.64 9.13
C HIS A 95 -2.95 -22.15 8.63
N ASN A 96 -3.17 -22.16 7.32
CA ASN A 96 -4.39 -22.65 6.68
C ASN A 96 -4.08 -23.99 6.00
N ARG A 97 -4.20 -25.06 6.78
CA ARG A 97 -4.55 -26.40 6.30
C ARG A 97 -5.48 -27.06 7.31
#